data_AF-A0A932W7Z3-F1
#
_entry.id   AF-A0A932W7Z3-F1
#
_cell.length_a   1.000
_cell.length_b   1.000
_cell.length_c   1.000
_cell.angle_alpha   90.00
_cell.angle_beta   90.00
_cell.angle_gamma   90.00
#
_symmetry.space_group_name_H-M   'P 1'
#
loop_
_entity.id
_entity.type
_entity.pdbx_description
1 polymer ?
#
loop_
_entity_poly.entity_id
_entity_poly.type
_entity_poly.pdbx_seq_one_letter_code
_entity_poly.pdbx_strand_id
1 'polypeptide(L)'
;MFGSLGWSEILLLFVVSLVVFGPDKLPQVARDAGRMLRQVREMAQGARNQLRSELGPEFGDLDLNSLNPKTFVRKHLFEGDDPFTDPLRMADPSPGRRPGGSAPLRDGEPPPYDTEAT
;
A
#
# COMPACT_ATOMS: atom_id res chain seq x y z
N MET A 1 -5.52 -6.45 -12.72
CA MET A 1 -5.36 -5.57 -13.90
C MET A 1 -5.19 -4.08 -13.52
N PHE A 2 -4.96 -3.74 -12.24
CA PHE A 2 -4.78 -2.36 -11.76
C PHE A 2 -3.38 -2.08 -11.19
N GLY A 3 -2.42 -2.99 -11.35
CA GLY A 3 -1.10 -2.86 -10.72
C GLY A 3 -0.18 -1.80 -11.34
N SER A 4 -0.53 -1.27 -12.51
CA SER A 4 0.24 -0.23 -13.21
C SER A 4 -0.35 1.16 -13.01
N LEU A 5 -0.60 1.59 -11.77
CA LEU A 5 -0.94 2.99 -11.52
C LEU A 5 0.33 3.85 -11.65
N GLY A 6 0.78 3.99 -12.89
CA GLY A 6 1.95 4.77 -13.25
C GLY A 6 1.64 6.26 -13.31
N TRP A 7 2.71 7.06 -13.46
CA TRP A 7 2.59 8.49 -13.72
C TRP A 7 1.72 8.81 -14.94
N SER A 8 1.68 7.92 -15.94
CA SER A 8 0.80 8.00 -17.11
C SER A 8 -0.68 8.03 -16.76
N GLU A 9 -1.14 7.08 -15.94
CA GLU A 9 -2.54 6.96 -15.52
C GLU A 9 -2.97 8.16 -14.67
N ILE A 10 -2.08 8.66 -13.79
CA ILE A 10 -2.34 9.88 -13.02
C ILE A 10 -2.54 11.07 -13.97
N LEU A 11 -1.69 11.20 -15.00
CA LEU A 11 -1.79 12.27 -15.98
C LEU A 11 -3.08 12.17 -16.81
N LEU A 12 -3.48 10.95 -17.19
CA LEU A 12 -4.76 10.69 -17.84
C LEU A 12 -5.95 11.11 -16.96
N LEU A 13 -5.96 10.68 -15.69
CA LEU A 13 -7.02 11.05 -14.74
C LEU A 13 -7.06 12.56 -14.49
N PHE A 14 -5.90 13.22 -14.46
CA PHE A 14 -5.81 14.66 -14.34
C PHE A 14 -6.44 15.35 -15.54
N VAL A 15 -6.11 14.93 -16.77
CA VAL A 15 -6.72 15.48 -18.00
C VAL A 15 -8.24 15.25 -18.01
N VAL A 16 -8.70 14.03 -17.70
CA VAL A 16 -10.14 13.74 -17.61
C VAL A 16 -10.81 14.64 -16.59
N SER A 17 -10.20 14.83 -15.42
CA SER A 17 -10.73 15.73 -14.38
C SER A 17 -10.78 17.18 -14.83
N LEU A 18 -9.76 17.66 -15.55
CA LEU A 18 -9.75 19.01 -16.13
C LEU A 18 -10.85 19.20 -17.17
N VAL A 19 -11.16 18.18 -17.98
CA VAL A 19 -12.24 18.27 -18.98
C VAL A 19 -13.61 18.27 -18.33
N VAL A 20 -13.83 17.40 -17.33
CA VAL A 20 -15.13 17.26 -16.66
C VAL A 20 -15.44 18.47 -15.77
N PHE A 21 -14.48 18.90 -14.95
CA PHE A 21 -14.70 19.97 -13.98
C PHE A 21 -14.25 21.34 -14.50
N GLY A 22 -13.26 21.39 -15.37
CA GLY A 22 -12.59 22.61 -15.82
C GLY A 22 -11.31 22.92 -15.03
N PRO A 23 -10.26 23.47 -15.67
CA PRO A 23 -9.00 23.82 -15.03
C PRO A 23 -9.15 24.87 -13.93
N ASP A 24 -10.13 25.77 -14.04
CA ASP A 24 -10.37 26.83 -13.06
C ASP A 24 -11.17 26.35 -11.84
N LYS A 25 -11.97 25.29 -11.99
CA LYS A 25 -12.84 24.78 -10.92
C LYS A 25 -12.15 23.80 -10.01
N LEU A 26 -11.25 22.96 -10.53
CA LEU A 26 -10.47 22.02 -9.72
C LEU A 26 -9.75 22.66 -8.53
N PRO A 27 -8.98 23.75 -8.66
CA PRO A 27 -8.33 24.39 -7.52
C PRO A 27 -9.34 25.01 -6.56
N GLN A 28 -10.49 25.46 -7.05
CA GLN A 28 -11.57 25.98 -6.20
C GLN A 28 -12.18 24.87 -5.34
N VAL A 29 -12.54 23.74 -5.95
CA VAL A 29 -13.08 22.56 -5.25
C VAL A 29 -12.08 22.00 -4.23
N ALA A 30 -10.79 21.92 -4.58
CA ALA A 30 -9.75 21.48 -3.65
C ALA A 30 -9.62 22.42 -2.43
N ARG A 31 -9.70 23.73 -2.64
CA ARG A 31 -9.71 24.72 -1.54
C ARG A 31 -10.95 24.55 -0.66
N ASP A 32 -12.10 24.31 -1.25
CA ASP A 32 -13.37 24.12 -0.52
C ASP A 32 -13.32 22.86 0.34
N ALA A 33 -12.90 21.74 -0.25
CA ALA A 33 -12.68 20.48 0.46
C ALA A 33 -11.64 20.65 1.59
N GLY A 34 -10.54 21.37 1.35
CA GLY A 34 -9.55 21.67 2.37
C GLY A 34 -10.09 22.50 3.53
N ARG A 35 -10.95 23.49 3.25
CA ARG A 35 -11.64 24.28 4.28
C ARG A 35 -12.60 23.41 5.10
N MET A 36 -13.37 22.55 4.44
CA MET A 36 -14.27 21.61 5.12
C MET A 36 -13.48 20.64 6.02
N LEU A 37 -12.40 20.06 5.52
CA LEU A 37 -11.55 19.15 6.30
C LEU A 37 -10.95 19.84 7.53
N ARG A 38 -10.53 21.11 7.39
CA ARG A 38 -10.05 21.91 8.52
C ARG A 38 -11.13 22.12 9.58
N GLN A 39 -12.34 22.49 9.17
CA GLN A 39 -13.46 22.66 10.10
C GLN A 39 -13.80 21.34 10.81
N VAL A 40 -13.83 20.22 10.08
CA VAL A 40 -14.03 18.89 10.67
C VAL A 40 -12.95 18.57 11.70
N ARG A 41 -11.68 18.87 11.40
CA ARG A 41 -10.58 18.68 12.35
C ARG A 41 -10.73 19.55 13.60
N GLU A 42 -11.10 20.82 13.44
CA GLU A 42 -11.32 21.74 14.57
C GLU A 42 -12.49 21.28 15.45
N MET A 43 -13.61 20.85 14.84
CA MET A 43 -14.75 20.28 15.55
C MET A 43 -14.39 18.98 16.30
N ALA A 44 -13.66 18.07 15.66
CA ALA A 44 -13.21 16.83 16.28
C ALA A 44 -12.27 17.08 17.47
N GLN A 45 -11.37 18.06 17.36
CA GLN A 45 -10.50 18.47 18.45
C GLN A 45 -11.29 19.10 19.61
N GLY A 46 -12.27 19.96 19.31
CA GLY A 46 -13.16 20.55 20.31
C GLY A 46 -13.94 19.47 21.08
N ALA A 47 -14.58 18.54 20.36
CA ALA A 47 -15.31 17.43 20.97
C ALA A 47 -14.39 16.54 21.83
N ARG A 48 -13.17 16.24 21.37
CA ARG A 48 -12.18 15.49 22.17
C ARG A 48 -11.79 16.21 23.45
N ASN A 49 -11.61 17.53 23.38
CA ASN A 49 -11.27 18.34 24.56
C ASN A 49 -12.42 18.37 25.55
N GLN A 50 -13.66 18.51 25.08
CA GLN A 50 -14.84 18.50 25.93
C GLN A 50 -15.05 17.16 26.61
N LEU A 51 -14.88 16.05 25.88
CA LEU A 51 -14.99 14.70 26.42
C LEU A 51 -13.90 14.42 27.48
N ARG A 52 -12.69 14.95 27.30
CA ARG A 52 -11.60 14.89 28.28
C ARG A 52 -11.89 15.72 29.54
N SER A 53 -12.56 16.86 29.40
CA SER A 53 -12.93 17.74 30.50
C SER A 53 -14.08 17.18 31.34
N GLU A 54 -15.04 16.49 30.72
CA GLU A 54 -16.25 15.99 31.41
C GLU A 54 -16.06 14.59 32.02
N LEU A 55 -15.29 13.70 31.39
CA LEU A 55 -15.12 12.32 31.84
C LEU A 55 -13.82 12.05 32.62
N GLY A 56 -12.98 13.09 32.80
CA GLY A 56 -11.69 12.98 33.48
C GLY A 56 -10.59 12.30 32.65
N PRO A 57 -9.33 12.35 33.14
CA PRO A 57 -8.16 11.86 32.40
C PRO A 57 -8.19 10.36 32.06
N GLU A 58 -9.05 9.56 32.69
CA GLU A 58 -9.22 8.11 32.48
C GLU A 58 -9.67 7.74 31.05
N PHE A 59 -10.34 8.63 30.30
CA PHE A 59 -10.63 8.46 28.87
C PHE A 59 -9.65 9.17 27.94
N GLY A 60 -8.71 9.91 28.54
CA GLY A 60 -7.67 10.64 27.85
C GLY A 60 -6.64 9.75 27.15
N ASP A 61 -6.55 8.50 27.58
CA ASP A 61 -5.57 7.52 27.12
C ASP A 61 -6.14 6.52 26.09
N LEU A 62 -7.38 6.72 25.62
CA LEU A 62 -7.80 6.13 24.36
C LEU A 62 -6.84 6.65 23.27
N ASP A 63 -5.95 5.77 22.85
CA ASP A 63 -4.82 6.03 21.96
C ASP A 63 -5.28 6.33 20.54
N LEU A 64 -5.91 7.49 20.37
CA LEU A 64 -6.34 8.07 19.09
C LEU A 64 -5.14 8.39 18.20
N ASN A 65 -3.91 8.37 18.74
CA ASN A 65 -2.69 8.65 18.02
C ASN A 65 -2.17 7.41 17.27
N SER A 66 -2.54 6.21 17.72
CA SER A 66 -2.29 4.95 17.02
C SER A 66 -3.08 4.79 15.70
N LEU A 67 -4.17 5.54 15.53
CA LEU A 67 -4.98 5.61 14.30
C LEU A 67 -4.47 6.67 13.30
N ASN A 68 -3.18 7.01 13.36
CA ASN A 68 -2.61 8.04 12.49
C ASN A 68 -2.79 7.62 11.01
N PRO A 69 -3.57 8.37 10.21
CA PRO A 69 -3.92 7.94 8.85
C PRO A 69 -2.68 7.87 7.96
N LYS A 70 -1.64 8.66 8.25
CA LYS A 70 -0.35 8.58 7.56
C LYS A 70 0.34 7.24 7.76
N THR A 71 0.29 6.68 8.97
CA THR A 71 0.89 5.38 9.29
C THR A 71 0.05 4.24 8.69
N PHE A 72 -1.28 4.38 8.67
CA PHE A 72 -2.19 3.42 8.05
C PHE A 72 -2.04 3.37 6.52
N VAL A 73 -2.03 4.54 5.88
CA VAL A 73 -1.81 4.69 4.43
C VAL A 73 -0.40 4.23 4.06
N ARG A 74 0.61 4.50 4.90
CA ARG A 74 1.96 4.01 4.64
C ARG A 74 2.03 2.48 4.61
N LYS A 75 1.40 1.83 5.59
CA LYS A 75 1.31 0.36 5.65
C LYS A 75 0.49 -0.24 4.49
N HIS A 76 -0.52 0.48 3.97
CA HIS A 76 -1.36 -0.03 2.88
C HIS A 76 -0.86 0.32 1.47
N LEU A 77 -0.07 1.39 1.30
CA LEU A 77 0.46 1.83 -0.01
C LEU A 77 1.90 1.41 -0.28
N PHE A 78 2.74 1.22 0.74
CA PHE A 78 4.16 0.87 0.55
C PHE A 78 4.48 -0.58 0.91
N GLU A 79 3.55 -1.30 1.54
CA GLU A 79 3.70 -2.71 1.93
C GLU A 79 2.77 -3.62 1.11
N GLY A 80 1.99 -3.04 0.18
CA GLY A 80 1.36 -3.79 -0.90
C GLY A 80 2.42 -4.17 -1.92
N ASP A 81 2.67 -5.49 -2.05
CA ASP A 81 3.54 -6.10 -3.05
C ASP A 81 3.08 -5.75 -4.48
N ASP A 82 3.44 -4.57 -4.97
CA ASP A 82 3.20 -4.18 -6.35
C ASP A 82 4.41 -4.62 -7.20
N PRO A 83 4.30 -5.69 -8.02
CA PRO A 83 5.38 -6.14 -8.91
C PRO A 83 5.72 -5.15 -10.04
N PHE A 84 5.10 -3.96 -10.04
CA PHE A 84 5.28 -2.92 -11.04
C PHE A 84 6.41 -1.94 -10.72
N THR A 85 6.90 -1.90 -9.47
CA THR A 85 7.83 -0.86 -9.01
C THR A 85 9.31 -1.26 -9.01
N ASP A 86 9.63 -2.51 -9.34
CA ASP A 86 11.01 -3.01 -9.27
C ASP A 86 11.48 -3.65 -10.59
N PRO A 87 11.96 -2.84 -11.56
CA PRO A 87 12.51 -3.35 -12.82
C PRO A 87 13.81 -4.16 -12.62
N LEU A 88 14.40 -4.19 -11.42
CA LEU A 88 15.62 -4.95 -11.13
C LEU A 88 15.36 -6.42 -10.77
N ARG A 89 14.13 -6.79 -10.43
CA ARG A 89 13.75 -8.19 -10.17
C ARG A 89 13.56 -9.02 -11.45
N MET A 90 13.50 -8.36 -12.61
CA MET A 90 13.41 -9.00 -13.92
C MET A 90 14.77 -9.53 -14.44
N ALA A 91 15.87 -9.26 -13.73
CA ALA A 91 17.22 -9.64 -14.13
C ALA A 91 17.75 -10.93 -13.48
N ASP A 92 16.94 -11.68 -12.71
CA ASP A 92 17.38 -12.95 -12.15
C ASP A 92 16.76 -14.13 -12.93
N PRO A 93 17.47 -14.70 -13.92
CA PRO A 93 17.01 -15.89 -14.61
C PRO A 93 17.36 -17.10 -13.73
N SER A 94 16.63 -17.30 -12.63
CA SER A 94 16.66 -18.59 -11.94
C SER A 94 15.78 -19.58 -12.71
N PRO A 95 16.36 -20.58 -13.41
CA PRO A 95 15.59 -21.50 -14.21
C PRO A 95 14.93 -22.53 -13.30
N GLY A 96 13.59 -22.49 -13.30
CA GLY A 96 12.68 -23.61 -13.07
C GLY A 96 13.11 -24.66 -12.04
N ARG A 97 12.76 -24.45 -10.77
CA ARG A 97 12.62 -25.56 -9.83
C ARG A 97 11.24 -26.17 -9.98
N ARG A 98 11.12 -27.18 -10.87
CA ARG A 98 9.95 -28.08 -10.90
C ARG A 98 10.13 -29.15 -9.82
N PRO A 99 9.17 -29.39 -8.93
CA PRO A 99 9.25 -30.48 -7.97
C PRO A 99 8.87 -31.79 -8.67
N GLY A 100 9.70 -32.82 -8.53
CA GLY A 100 9.28 -34.21 -8.77
C GLY A 100 9.58 -34.81 -10.15
N GLY A 101 10.79 -34.69 -10.67
CA GLY A 101 11.23 -35.48 -11.82
C GLY A 101 12.72 -35.72 -11.80
N SER A 102 13.12 -36.99 -11.71
CA SER A 102 14.48 -37.48 -11.73
C SER A 102 15.24 -36.88 -12.92
N ALA A 103 16.19 -35.98 -12.64
CA ALA A 103 17.13 -35.53 -13.66
C ALA A 103 17.98 -36.73 -14.11
N PRO A 104 18.33 -36.85 -15.41
CA PRO A 104 19.20 -37.92 -15.87
C PRO A 104 20.56 -37.79 -15.20
N LEU A 105 21.05 -38.91 -14.65
CA LEU A 105 22.37 -38.98 -14.00
C LEU A 105 23.43 -38.62 -15.04
N ARG A 106 24.42 -37.83 -14.63
CA ARG A 106 25.56 -37.49 -15.48
C ARG A 106 26.51 -38.69 -15.56
N ASP A 107 27.21 -38.84 -16.68
CA ASP A 107 28.13 -39.98 -16.88
C ASP A 107 29.18 -40.02 -15.77
N GLY A 108 29.18 -41.12 -15.00
CA GLY A 108 30.08 -41.35 -13.87
C GLY A 108 29.52 -40.93 -12.50
N GLU A 109 28.29 -40.40 -12.42
CA GLU A 109 27.64 -40.10 -11.15
C GLU A 109 26.89 -41.35 -10.63
N PRO A 110 27.28 -41.92 -9.47
CA PRO A 110 26.60 -43.10 -8.95
C PRO A 110 25.16 -42.76 -8.58
N PRO A 111 24.18 -43.62 -8.92
CA PRO A 111 22.79 -43.36 -8.58
C PRO A 111 22.63 -43.23 -7.06
N PRO A 112 21.74 -42.34 -6.60
CA PRO A 112 21.46 -42.20 -5.18
C PRO A 112 20.91 -43.55 -4.66
N TYR A 113 21.63 -44.15 -3.71
CA TYR A 113 21.19 -45.38 -3.04
C TYR A 113 20.61 -45.03 -1.67
N ASP A 114 19.50 -45.68 -1.36
CA ASP A 114 18.81 -45.55 -0.08
C ASP A 114 19.44 -46.53 0.92
N THR A 115 19.99 -46.00 2.01
CA THR A 115 20.65 -46.80 3.06
C THR A 115 19.66 -47.38 4.07
N GLU A 116 18.37 -47.04 3.98
CA GLU A 116 17.34 -47.50 4.91
C GLU A 116 16.55 -48.71 4.38
N ALA A 117 16.92 -49.26 3.22
CA ALA A 117 16.34 -50.49 2.68
C ALA A 117 17.02 -51.75 3.26
N THR A 118 16.35 -52.42 4.20
CA THR A 118 16.63 -53.77 4.72
C THR A 118 15.33 -54.56 4.76
#